data_AF-A0A814P443-F1
#
_entry.id   AF-A0A814P443-F1
#
_cell.length_a   1.000
_cell.length_b   1.000
_cell.length_c   1.000
_cell.angle_alpha   90.00
_cell.angle_beta   90.00
_cell.angle_gamma   90.00
#
_symmetry.space_group_name_H-M   'P 1'
#
loop_
_entity.id
_entity.type
_entity.pdbx_description
1 polymer ?
#
loop_
_entity_poly.entity_id
_entity_poly.type
_entity_poly.pdbx_seq_one_letter_code
_entity_poly.pdbx_strand_id
1 'polypeptide(L)'
;MPPENKNRTSVTLEERIKAVTMCQQGKSFAAIGRELYRSKWCIKRIIDRYNETNSYKDRPRPGRPRLSTAKDDDYLQEKIIGK
;
A
#
# COMPACT_ATOMS: atom_id res chain seq x y z
N MET A 1 -24.87 13.19 10.33
CA MET A 1 -23.62 13.83 9.86
C MET A 1 -22.98 12.94 8.81
N PRO A 2 -22.73 13.41 7.58
CA PRO A 2 -21.76 12.74 6.71
C PRO A 2 -20.37 12.88 7.34
N PRO A 3 -19.54 11.82 7.39
CA PRO A 3 -18.19 11.95 7.93
C PRO A 3 -17.37 12.94 7.10
N GLU A 4 -16.45 13.63 7.77
CA GLU A 4 -15.47 14.54 7.17
C GLU A 4 -14.91 13.99 5.87
N ASN A 5 -14.77 14.88 4.88
CA ASN A 5 -14.29 14.60 3.54
C ASN A 5 -12.96 13.80 3.60
N LYS A 6 -13.08 12.47 3.60
CA LYS A 6 -11.94 11.55 3.53
C LYS A 6 -11.28 11.83 2.20
N ASN A 7 -10.23 12.65 2.25
CA ASN A 7 -9.35 12.95 1.14
C ASN A 7 -9.11 11.66 0.32
N ARG A 8 -8.87 11.79 -1.00
CA ARG A 8 -8.46 10.69 -1.90
C ARG A 8 -7.21 9.92 -1.41
N THR A 9 -6.63 10.37 -0.30
CA THR A 9 -5.54 9.80 0.48
C THR A 9 -5.82 8.35 0.87
N SER A 10 -4.86 7.53 0.45
CA SER A 10 -4.47 6.21 0.95
C SER A 10 -5.38 5.53 1.98
N VAL A 11 -5.81 4.32 1.65
CA VAL A 11 -6.45 3.40 2.61
C VAL A 11 -5.51 3.15 3.78
N THR A 12 -5.96 3.49 4.99
CA THR A 12 -5.19 3.30 6.22
C THR A 12 -5.09 1.82 6.58
N LEU A 13 -4.17 1.47 7.48
CA LEU A 13 -4.02 0.11 7.97
C LEU A 13 -5.31 -0.39 8.65
N GLU A 14 -5.95 0.46 9.46
CA GLU A 14 -7.19 0.13 10.15
C GLU A 14 -8.34 -0.18 9.18
N GLU A 15 -8.48 0.61 8.11
CA GLU A 15 -9.50 0.37 7.09
C GLU A 15 -9.31 -0.99 6.40
N ARG A 16 -8.06 -1.43 6.20
CA ARG A 16 -7.76 -2.75 5.62
C ARG A 16 -8.10 -3.89 6.56
N ILE A 17 -7.71 -3.76 7.83
CA ILE A 17 -8.03 -4.77 8.86
C ILE A 17 -9.55 -4.90 8.96
N LYS A 18 -10.28 -3.79 9.09
CA LYS A 18 -11.75 -3.79 9.11
C LYS A 18 -12.36 -4.44 7.87
N ALA A 19 -11.85 -4.13 6.67
CA ALA A 19 -12.35 -4.73 5.44
C ALA A 19 -12.17 -6.26 5.40
N VAL A 20 -11.01 -6.76 5.83
CA VAL A 20 -10.72 -8.20 5.88
C VAL A 20 -11.57 -8.90 6.94
N THR A 21 -11.67 -8.34 8.15
CA THR A 21 -12.53 -8.89 9.22
C THR A 21 -13.98 -8.97 8.78
N MET A 22 -14.51 -7.93 8.14
CA MET A 22 -15.88 -7.92 7.63
C MET A 22 -16.11 -8.93 6.51
N CYS A 23 -15.10 -9.16 5.65
CA CYS A 23 -15.17 -10.20 4.63
C CYS A 23 -15.20 -11.60 5.25
N GLN A 24 -14.42 -11.84 6.30
CA GLN A 24 -14.41 -13.11 7.04
C GLN A 24 -15.75 -13.36 7.76
N GLN A 25 -16.47 -12.31 8.15
CA GLN A 25 -17.83 -12.38 8.67
C GLN A 25 -18.90 -12.67 7.57
N GLY A 26 -18.50 -12.78 6.31
CA GLY A 26 -19.41 -13.08 5.19
C GLY A 26 -20.12 -11.86 4.60
N LYS A 27 -19.73 -10.63 4.96
CA LYS A 27 -20.31 -9.42 4.33
C LYS A 27 -19.87 -9.31 2.86
N SER A 28 -20.78 -8.86 2.00
CA SER A 28 -20.45 -8.61 0.59
C SER A 28 -19.53 -7.38 0.42
N PHE A 29 -18.68 -7.39 -0.60
CA PHE A 29 -17.77 -6.27 -0.89
C PHE A 29 -18.48 -4.92 -1.06
N ALA A 30 -19.71 -4.93 -1.59
CA ALA A 30 -20.52 -3.73 -1.75
C ALA A 30 -21.00 -3.18 -0.40
N ALA A 31 -21.40 -4.05 0.53
CA ALA A 31 -21.80 -3.66 1.88
C ALA A 31 -20.61 -3.06 2.65
N ILE A 32 -19.45 -3.73 2.60
CA ILE A 32 -18.20 -3.26 3.21
C ILE A 32 -17.79 -1.90 2.65
N GLY A 33 -17.91 -1.72 1.33
CA GLY A 33 -17.61 -0.45 0.68
C GLY A 33 -18.48 0.71 1.17
N ARG A 34 -19.78 0.47 1.38
CA ARG A 34 -20.69 1.48 1.95
C ARG A 34 -20.32 1.82 3.39
N GLU A 35 -19.98 0.82 4.19
CA GLU A 35 -19.62 0.98 5.61
C GLU A 35 -18.29 1.73 5.79
N LEU A 36 -17.31 1.47 4.92
CA LEU A 36 -16.00 2.12 4.96
C LEU A 36 -15.90 3.39 4.09
N TYR A 37 -16.97 3.74 3.37
CA TYR A 37 -17.03 4.83 2.38
C TYR A 37 -15.99 4.68 1.26
N ARG A 38 -15.79 3.45 0.79
CA ARG A 38 -14.85 3.09 -0.29
C ARG A 38 -15.58 2.38 -1.43
N SER A 39 -15.00 2.44 -2.63
CA SER A 39 -15.57 1.72 -3.77
C SER A 39 -15.47 0.21 -3.56
N LYS A 40 -16.43 -0.55 -4.10
CA LYS A 40 -16.41 -2.02 -4.12
C LYS A 40 -15.07 -2.57 -4.65
N TRP A 41 -14.53 -1.94 -5.69
CA TRP A 41 -13.25 -2.31 -6.30
C TRP A 41 -12.05 -2.09 -5.37
N CYS A 42 -12.08 -1.04 -4.55
CA CYS A 42 -11.06 -0.81 -3.53
C CYS A 42 -11.07 -1.95 -2.50
N ILE A 43 -12.25 -2.32 -2.00
CA ILE A 43 -12.41 -3.44 -1.05
C ILE A 43 -11.93 -4.76 -1.67
N LYS A 44 -12.34 -5.06 -2.91
CA LYS A 44 -11.88 -6.25 -3.63
C LYS A 44 -10.35 -6.31 -3.70
N ARG A 45 -9.68 -5.22 -4.10
CA ARG A 45 -8.21 -5.16 -4.18
C ARG A 45 -7.51 -5.36 -2.82
N ILE A 46 -8.11 -4.91 -1.72
CA ILE A 46 -7.56 -5.13 -0.37
C ILE A 46 -7.62 -6.62 -0.03
N ILE A 47 -8.74 -7.27 -0.32
CA ILE A 47 -8.98 -8.68 0.01
C ILE A 47 -8.14 -9.60 -0.86
N ASP A 48 -8.11 -9.36 -2.19
CA ASP A 48 -7.28 -10.11 -3.13
C ASP A 48 -5.80 -10.07 -2.68
N ARG A 49 -5.29 -8.87 -2.34
CA ARG A 49 -3.92 -8.72 -1.82
C ARG A 49 -3.70 -9.46 -0.50
N TYR A 50 -4.66 -9.40 0.42
CA TYR A 50 -4.55 -10.10 1.69
C TYR A 50 -4.48 -11.62 1.46
N ASN A 51 -5.29 -12.15 0.55
CA ASN A 51 -5.25 -13.58 0.20
C ASN A 51 -3.93 -13.99 -0.46
N GLU A 52 -3.31 -13.11 -1.25
CA GLU A 52 -2.01 -13.37 -1.90
C GLU A 52 -0.82 -13.31 -0.91
N THR A 53 -0.85 -12.38 0.04
CA THR A 53 0.34 -12.02 0.85
C THR A 53 0.21 -12.27 2.35
N ASN A 54 -1.00 -12.57 2.83
CA ASN A 54 -1.37 -12.63 4.25
C ASN A 54 -0.90 -11.40 5.07
N SER A 55 -0.79 -10.24 4.42
CA SER A 55 -0.28 -9.02 5.03
C SER A 55 -1.22 -7.84 4.81
N TYR A 56 -1.39 -7.03 5.86
CA TYR A 56 -2.15 -5.78 5.81
C TYR A 56 -1.29 -4.58 5.36
N LYS A 57 0.04 -4.75 5.34
CA LYS A 57 0.99 -3.68 5.00
C LYS A 57 1.13 -3.52 3.48
N ASP A 58 1.46 -2.32 3.04
CA ASP A 58 1.82 -2.10 1.64
C ASP A 58 3.19 -2.73 1.33
N ARG A 59 3.31 -3.30 0.12
CA ARG A 59 4.60 -3.72 -0.41
C ARG A 59 5.48 -2.49 -0.61
N PRO A 60 6.77 -2.52 -0.23
CA PRO A 60 7.70 -1.48 -0.62
C PRO A 60 7.69 -1.34 -2.14
N ARG A 61 7.47 -0.12 -2.64
CA ARG A 61 7.51 0.13 -4.08
C ARG A 61 8.97 0.01 -4.51
N PRO A 62 9.28 -0.74 -5.57
CA PRO A 62 10.61 -0.66 -6.16
C PRO A 62 10.83 0.80 -6.56
N GLY A 63 11.89 1.40 -6.05
CA GLY A 63 12.32 2.72 -6.49
C GLY A 63 12.75 2.70 -7.95
N ARG A 64 13.11 3.87 -8.48
CA ARG A 64 13.80 3.93 -9.76
C ARG A 64 15.16 3.23 -9.60
N PRO A 65 15.53 2.30 -10.51
CA PRO A 65 16.85 1.69 -10.46
C PRO A 65 17.93 2.77 -10.51
N ARG A 66 19.02 2.54 -9.77
CA ARG A 66 20.18 3.44 -9.78
C ARG A 66 20.80 3.46 -11.18
N LEU A 67 21.30 4.63 -11.56
CA LEU A 67 22.07 4.79 -12.80
C LEU A 67 23.52 4.33 -12.60
N SER A 68 24.12 4.64 -11.46
CA SER A 68 25.47 4.23 -11.12
C SER A 68 25.52 2.79 -10.63
N THR A 69 26.60 2.12 -10.99
CA THR A 69 27.01 0.84 -10.42
C THR A 69 27.83 1.10 -9.15
N ALA A 70 27.98 0.09 -8.28
CA ALA A 70 28.87 0.18 -7.11
C ALA A 70 30.29 0.64 -7.48
N LYS A 71 30.83 0.18 -8.62
CA LYS A 71 32.15 0.61 -9.13
C LYS A 71 32.21 2.08 -9.52
N ASP A 72 31.12 2.64 -10.03
CA ASP A 72 31.05 4.05 -10.38
C ASP A 72 31.04 4.90 -9.10
N ASP A 73 30.30 4.44 -8.07
CA ASP A 73 30.27 5.08 -6.74
C ASP A 73 31.64 5.02 -6.05
N ASP A 74 32.35 3.89 -6.12
CA ASP A 74 33.71 3.73 -5.61
C ASP A 74 34.68 4.69 -6.32
N TYR A 75 34.62 4.75 -7.65
CA TYR A 75 35.42 5.69 -8.47
C TYR A 75 35.14 7.15 -8.12
N LEU A 76 33.87 7.51 -7.90
CA LEU A 76 33.46 8.84 -7.46
C LEU A 76 33.99 9.15 -6.05
N GLN A 77 33.93 8.20 -5.11
CA GLN A 77 34.45 8.37 -3.74
C GLN A 77 35.98 8.54 -3.72
N GLU A 78 36.72 7.74 -4.47
CA GLU A 78 38.18 7.85 -4.58
C GLU A 78 38.61 9.22 -5.12
N LYS A 79 37.93 9.70 -6.18
CA LYS A 79 38.19 11.03 -6.75
C LYS A 79 37.87 12.20 -5.80
N ILE A 80 36.82 12.06 -4.98
CA ILE A 80 36.39 13.11 -4.05
C ILE A 80 37.31 13.18 -2.83
N ILE A 81 37.80 12.04 -2.32
CA ILE A 81 38.65 11.96 -1.12
C ILE A 81 40.12 12.32 -1.42
N GLY A 82 40.50 12.41 -2.70
CA GLY A 82 41.79 12.97 -3.09
C GLY A 82 42.95 12.05 -2.76
N LYS A 83 43.15 11.04 -3.61
CA LYS A 83 44.43 10.35 -3.76
C LYS A 83 44.86 10.37 -5.22
#